data_AF-A0A959CA08-F1
#
_entry.id   AF-A0A959CA08-F1
#
_cell.length_a   1.000
_cell.length_b   1.000
_cell.length_c   1.000
_cell.angle_alpha   90.00
_cell.angle_beta   90.00
_cell.angle_gamma   90.00
#
_symmetry.space_group_name_H-M   'P 1'
#
loop_
_entity.id
_entity.type
_entity.pdbx_description
1 polymer ?
#
loop_
_entity_poly.entity_id
_entity_poly.type
_entity_poly.pdbx_seq_one_letter_code
_entity_poly.pdbx_strand_id
1 'polypeptide(L)'
;KYRGFKNVFQLEGGIIEYTRQVQDKGLKNRFLGKNFVFDERLGERISGDVIAQCHQCGKPADTHTNCANNYCHILFIQCDECRERYAGCCSDKCRDFSMLSADEQKERAKTETFSGSRFGKGVYKAFRKSAQSLKSSGEAQK
;
A
#
# COMPACT_ATOMS: atom_id res chain seq x y z
N LYS A 1 -16.91 -3.97 -24.23
CA LYS A 1 -18.11 -3.69 -25.06
C LYS A 1 -19.04 -2.77 -24.28
N TYR A 2 -19.36 -1.59 -24.82
CA TYR A 2 -20.21 -0.57 -24.20
C TYR A 2 -21.67 -1.05 -24.20
N ARG A 3 -22.24 -1.29 -23.02
CA ARG A 3 -23.58 -1.89 -22.81
C ARG A 3 -24.72 -0.92 -23.18
N GLY A 4 -24.81 -0.49 -24.43
CA GLY A 4 -25.87 0.40 -24.94
C GLY A 4 -25.66 1.90 -24.70
N PHE A 5 -24.54 2.32 -24.12
CA PHE A 5 -24.21 3.74 -23.94
C PHE A 5 -23.71 4.36 -25.25
N LYS A 6 -24.30 5.50 -25.63
CA LYS A 6 -23.95 6.23 -26.88
C LYS A 6 -22.71 7.11 -26.74
N ASN A 7 -22.49 7.68 -25.55
CA ASN A 7 -21.42 8.66 -25.29
C ASN A 7 -20.50 8.13 -24.20
N VAL A 8 -19.55 7.27 -24.57
CA VAL A 8 -18.50 6.80 -23.65
C VAL A 8 -17.17 7.26 -24.21
N PHE A 9 -16.45 8.03 -23.39
CA PHE A 9 -15.13 8.55 -23.73
C PHE A 9 -14.11 8.02 -22.74
N GLN A 10 -12.90 7.81 -23.24
CA GLN A 10 -11.75 7.41 -22.45
C GLN A 10 -10.62 8.40 -22.74
N LEU A 11 -9.78 8.63 -21.73
CA LEU A 11 -8.56 9.40 -21.89
C LEU A 11 -7.52 8.51 -22.57
N GLU A 12 -7.23 8.78 -23.84
CA GLU A 12 -6.24 8.03 -24.59
C GLU A 12 -4.85 8.16 -23.94
N GLY A 13 -4.20 7.02 -23.65
CA GLY A 13 -2.93 6.97 -22.92
C GLY A 13 -3.03 7.30 -21.41
N GLY A 14 -4.23 7.56 -20.88
CA GLY A 14 -4.47 7.81 -19.47
C GLY A 14 -3.84 9.11 -18.93
N ILE A 15 -3.63 9.15 -17.61
CA ILE A 15 -3.19 10.37 -16.88
C ILE A 15 -1.77 10.79 -17.27
N ILE A 16 -0.88 9.83 -17.55
CA ILE A 16 0.51 10.12 -17.93
C ILE A 16 0.55 10.82 -19.28
N GLU A 17 -0.15 10.28 -20.29
CA GLU A 17 -0.23 10.90 -21.61
C GLU A 17 -0.95 12.25 -21.57
N TYR A 18 -2.01 12.38 -20.76
CA TYR A 18 -2.65 13.67 -20.51
C TYR A 18 -1.67 14.72 -20.00
N THR A 19 -0.83 14.37 -19.03
CA THR A 19 0.14 15.29 -18.44
C THR A 19 1.16 15.74 -19.49
N ARG A 20 1.64 14.82 -20.33
CA ARG A 20 2.54 15.12 -21.46
C ARG A 20 1.89 16.08 -22.45
N GLN A 21 0.67 15.80 -22.90
CA GLN A 21 -0.03 16.67 -23.85
C GLN A 21 -0.34 18.06 -23.29
N VAL A 22 -0.67 18.14 -22.00
CA VAL A 22 -0.90 19.42 -21.32
C VAL A 22 0.36 20.27 -21.32
N GLN A 23 1.52 19.69 -21.07
CA GLN A 23 2.81 20.37 -21.12
C GLN A 23 3.18 20.75 -22.56
N ASP A 24 3.16 19.79 -23.48
CA ASP A 24 3.56 19.97 -24.89
C ASP A 24 2.71 21.04 -25.60
N LYS A 25 1.41 21.11 -25.29
CA LYS A 25 0.47 22.06 -25.91
C LYS A 25 0.24 23.33 -25.07
N GLY A 26 0.93 23.49 -23.94
CA GLY A 26 0.75 24.63 -23.04
C GLY A 26 -0.68 24.78 -22.51
N LEU A 27 -1.40 23.67 -22.32
CA LEU A 27 -2.78 23.69 -21.83
C LEU A 27 -2.82 23.87 -20.31
N LYS A 28 -3.99 24.27 -19.81
CA LYS A 28 -4.23 24.31 -18.37
C LYS A 28 -4.34 22.89 -17.80
N ASN A 29 -3.43 22.52 -16.89
CA ASN A 29 -3.54 21.29 -16.12
C ASN A 29 -4.78 21.32 -15.21
N ARG A 30 -5.56 20.25 -15.21
CA ARG A 30 -6.75 20.05 -14.37
C ARG A 30 -6.60 18.89 -13.39
N PHE A 31 -5.52 18.12 -13.48
CA PHE A 31 -5.22 17.06 -12.54
C PHE A 31 -4.66 17.69 -11.25
N LEU A 32 -5.18 17.26 -10.09
CA LEU A 32 -4.74 17.73 -8.79
C LEU A 32 -4.04 16.61 -8.04
N GLY A 33 -2.81 16.87 -7.58
CA GLY A 33 -2.04 15.99 -6.72
C GLY A 33 -1.07 15.08 -7.45
N LYS A 34 -0.90 13.90 -6.87
CA LYS A 34 0.04 12.87 -7.30
C LYS A 34 -0.73 11.68 -7.91
N ASN A 35 -0.33 11.26 -9.10
CA ASN A 35 -0.87 10.06 -9.73
C ASN A 35 -0.21 8.83 -9.11
N PHE A 36 -0.98 7.87 -8.60
CA PHE A 36 -0.43 6.62 -8.08
C PHE A 36 0.07 5.75 -9.24
N VAL A 37 1.30 5.25 -9.14
CA VAL A 37 1.90 4.33 -10.12
C VAL A 37 2.26 3.00 -9.45
N PHE A 38 2.12 1.92 -10.19
CA PHE A 38 2.29 0.55 -9.70
C PHE A 38 3.73 0.05 -9.83
N ASP A 39 4.68 0.87 -9.41
CA ASP A 39 6.10 0.53 -9.33
C ASP A 39 6.71 1.10 -8.03
N GLU A 40 8.01 0.97 -7.85
CA GLU A 40 8.72 1.38 -6.64
C GLU A 40 8.58 2.88 -6.32
N ARG A 41 8.22 3.72 -7.30
CA ARG A 41 8.02 5.16 -7.10
C ARG A 41 6.75 5.45 -6.30
N LEU A 42 5.74 4.56 -6.36
CA LEU A 42 4.42 4.68 -5.73
C LEU A 42 3.63 5.96 -6.03
N GLY A 43 4.17 6.87 -6.82
CA GLY A 43 3.44 7.97 -7.40
C GLY A 43 4.31 8.90 -8.23
N GLU A 44 3.67 9.61 -9.14
CA GLU A 44 4.25 10.63 -10.00
C GLU A 44 3.55 11.94 -9.72
N ARG A 45 4.31 12.99 -9.38
CA ARG A 45 3.72 14.29 -9.06
C ARG A 45 3.29 14.98 -10.35
N ILE A 46 1.99 15.26 -10.46
CA ILE A 46 1.39 15.89 -11.64
C ILE A 46 1.09 17.36 -11.39
N SER A 47 0.69 17.72 -10.16
CA SER A 47 0.57 19.12 -9.71
C SER A 47 1.18 19.33 -8.33
N GLY A 48 1.35 20.59 -7.92
CA GLY A 48 1.85 20.95 -6.59
C GLY A 48 0.85 20.73 -5.45
N ASP A 49 -0.41 20.41 -5.76
CA ASP A 49 -1.45 20.24 -4.76
C ASP A 49 -1.20 19.01 -3.89
N VAL A 50 -1.52 19.14 -2.59
CA VAL A 50 -1.53 18.02 -1.64
C VAL A 50 -2.98 17.81 -1.22
N ILE A 51 -3.61 16.76 -1.74
CA ILE A 51 -5.05 16.49 -1.56
C ILE A 51 -5.35 15.44 -0.48
N ALA A 52 -4.31 14.96 0.21
CA ALA A 52 -4.40 13.90 1.19
C ALA A 52 -3.74 14.29 2.52
N GLN A 53 -3.90 13.43 3.51
CA GLN A 53 -3.40 13.63 4.86
C GLN A 53 -2.64 12.38 5.32
N CYS A 54 -1.65 12.59 6.18
CA CYS A 54 -0.97 11.50 6.84
C CYS A 54 -1.96 10.71 7.70
N HIS A 55 -1.99 9.39 7.52
CA HIS A 55 -2.92 8.51 8.24
C HIS A 55 -2.63 8.39 9.75
N GLN A 56 -1.51 8.92 10.22
CA GLN A 56 -1.08 8.81 11.63
C GLN A 56 -1.28 10.11 12.42
N CYS A 57 -1.05 11.27 11.80
CA CYS A 57 -1.14 12.57 12.47
C CYS A 57 -2.14 13.55 11.84
N GLY A 58 -2.72 13.24 10.68
CA GLY A 58 -3.70 14.10 9.99
C GLY A 58 -3.10 15.33 9.28
N LYS A 59 -1.79 15.60 9.40
CA LYS A 59 -1.14 16.69 8.66
C LYS A 59 -1.19 16.45 7.14
N PRO A 60 -1.24 17.50 6.29
CA PRO A 60 -1.17 17.34 4.84
C PRO A 60 0.05 16.51 4.40
N ALA A 61 -0.20 15.45 3.63
CA ALA A 61 0.83 14.58 3.08
C ALA A 61 0.26 13.75 1.93
N ASP A 62 1.10 13.35 0.98
CA ASP A 62 0.68 12.49 -0.15
C ASP A 62 1.75 11.47 -0.57
N THR A 63 2.70 11.19 0.32
CA THR A 63 3.70 10.14 0.11
C THR A 63 3.10 8.80 0.51
N HIS A 64 2.79 7.99 -0.50
CA HIS A 64 2.44 6.60 -0.31
C HIS A 64 3.69 5.81 0.05
N THR A 65 3.58 4.95 1.06
CA THR A 65 4.64 4.05 1.48
C THR A 65 4.06 2.74 2.00
N ASN A 66 4.83 1.65 1.87
CA ASN A 66 4.50 0.39 2.51
C ASN A 66 4.97 0.43 3.96
N CYS A 67 4.17 -0.14 4.86
CA CYS A 67 4.60 -0.34 6.24
C CYS A 67 5.87 -1.20 6.29
N ALA A 68 6.91 -0.71 6.98
CA ALA A 68 8.19 -1.41 7.11
C ALA A 68 8.09 -2.76 7.88
N ASN A 69 7.00 -3.00 8.61
CA ASN A 69 6.68 -4.32 9.12
C ASN A 69 6.22 -5.24 7.97
N ASN A 70 7.09 -6.16 7.59
CA ASN A 70 6.85 -7.15 6.52
C ASN A 70 5.64 -8.06 6.76
N TYR A 71 5.10 -8.16 7.97
CA TYR A 71 3.87 -8.94 8.23
C TYR A 71 2.59 -8.10 8.14
N CYS A 72 2.73 -6.78 7.97
CA CYS A 72 1.61 -5.86 7.85
C CYS A 72 1.18 -5.68 6.39
N HIS A 73 2.10 -5.35 5.48
CA HIS A 73 1.85 -5.09 4.05
C HIS A 73 0.80 -4.01 3.74
N ILE A 74 0.48 -3.12 4.69
CA ILE A 74 -0.41 -2.00 4.38
C ILE A 74 0.35 -0.92 3.58
N LEU A 75 -0.26 -0.47 2.50
CA LEU A 75 0.12 0.73 1.76
C LEU A 75 -0.66 1.92 2.34
N PHE A 76 0.02 2.98 2.75
CA PHE A 76 -0.60 4.11 3.45
C PHE A 76 0.14 5.43 3.20
N ILE A 77 -0.44 6.55 3.61
CA ILE A 77 0.16 7.88 3.47
C ILE A 77 0.86 8.28 4.77
N GLN A 78 2.15 8.61 4.67
CA GLN A 78 3.01 8.97 5.81
C GLN A 78 3.78 10.26 5.52
N CYS A 79 3.76 11.22 6.46
CA CYS A 79 4.66 12.37 6.42
C CYS A 79 6.05 12.02 6.97
N ASP A 80 7.07 12.81 6.65
CA ASP A 80 8.45 12.52 7.07
C ASP A 80 8.63 12.45 8.60
N GLU A 81 7.96 13.33 9.35
CA GLU A 81 7.98 13.29 10.82
C GLU A 81 7.46 11.95 11.38
N CYS A 82 6.35 11.44 10.82
CA CYS A 82 5.82 10.15 11.22
C CYS A 82 6.68 8.99 10.72
N ARG A 83 7.33 9.13 9.55
CA ARG A 83 8.28 8.12 9.06
C ARG A 83 9.41 7.92 10.05
N GLU A 84 9.96 9.00 10.60
CA GLU A 84 11.01 8.93 11.63
C GLU A 84 10.46 8.35 12.93
N ARG A 85 9.36 8.90 13.47
CA ARG A 85 8.75 8.47 14.74
C ARG A 85 8.38 6.98 14.75
N TYR A 86 7.89 6.46 13.64
CA TYR A 86 7.39 5.10 13.52
C TYR A 86 8.36 4.16 12.78
N ALA A 87 9.60 4.60 12.47
CA ALA A 87 10.56 3.83 11.69
C ALA A 87 9.95 3.25 10.39
N GLY A 88 9.20 4.07 9.65
CA GLY A 88 8.50 3.67 8.42
C GLY A 88 7.29 2.74 8.62
N CYS A 89 6.88 2.46 9.85
CA CYS A 89 5.71 1.65 10.14
C CYS A 89 4.42 2.47 10.25
N CYS A 90 3.28 1.81 10.04
CA CYS A 90 1.95 2.43 10.11
C CYS A 90 1.43 2.68 11.54
N SER A 91 2.06 2.11 12.57
CA SER A 91 1.64 2.23 13.97
C SER A 91 2.76 1.84 14.93
N ASP A 92 2.63 2.20 16.22
CA ASP A 92 3.56 1.77 17.27
C ASP A 92 3.67 0.24 17.32
N LYS A 93 2.53 -0.47 17.25
CA LYS A 93 2.52 -1.94 17.19
C LYS A 93 3.40 -2.49 16.06
N CYS A 94 3.33 -1.90 14.86
CA CYS A 94 4.15 -2.36 13.73
C CYS A 94 5.62 -1.98 13.90
N ARG A 95 5.91 -0.79 14.44
CA ARG A 95 7.27 -0.36 14.77
C ARG A 95 7.92 -1.34 15.75
N ASP A 96 7.27 -1.55 16.90
CA ASP A 96 7.80 -2.38 17.97
C ASP A 96 8.00 -3.83 17.50
N PHE A 97 7.09 -4.34 16.66
CA PHE A 97 7.24 -5.66 16.06
C PHE A 97 8.40 -5.76 15.07
N SER A 98 8.58 -4.74 14.21
CA SER A 98 9.67 -4.71 13.22
C SER A 98 11.08 -4.66 13.84
N MET A 99 11.18 -4.23 15.10
CA MET A 99 12.42 -4.15 15.86
C MET A 99 12.82 -5.46 16.56
N LEU A 100 11.94 -6.46 16.59
CA LEU A 100 12.24 -7.78 17.15
C LEU A 100 13.22 -8.56 16.26
N SER A 101 13.85 -9.59 16.80
CA SER A 101 14.66 -10.52 15.99
C SER A 101 13.80 -11.24 14.95
N ALA A 102 14.40 -11.69 13.84
CA ALA A 102 13.68 -12.38 12.78
C ALA A 102 12.95 -13.64 13.28
N ASP A 103 13.55 -14.37 14.23
CA ASP A 103 12.97 -15.57 14.83
C ASP A 103 11.75 -15.22 15.70
N GLU A 104 11.84 -14.19 16.54
CA GLU A 104 10.70 -13.72 17.35
C GLU A 104 9.56 -13.19 16.48
N GLN A 105 9.87 -12.45 15.41
CA GLN A 105 8.87 -11.99 14.45
C GLN A 105 8.14 -13.19 13.84
N LYS A 106 8.88 -14.22 13.41
CA LYS A 106 8.30 -15.43 12.80
C LYS A 106 7.39 -16.19 13.77
N GLU A 107 7.75 -16.28 15.04
CA GLU A 107 6.93 -16.95 16.05
C GLU A 107 5.67 -16.15 16.39
N ARG A 108 5.80 -14.84 16.65
CA ARG A 108 4.66 -13.97 17.02
C ARG A 108 3.70 -13.73 15.86
N ALA A 109 4.18 -13.71 14.61
CA ALA A 109 3.34 -13.56 13.42
C ALA A 109 2.31 -14.69 13.25
N LYS A 110 2.48 -15.83 13.93
CA LYS A 110 1.51 -16.95 13.90
C LYS A 110 0.19 -16.59 14.59
N THR A 111 0.24 -15.74 15.61
CA THR A 111 -0.92 -15.39 16.45
C THR A 111 -1.33 -13.92 16.30
N GLU A 112 -0.40 -13.04 15.97
CA GLU A 112 -0.68 -11.61 15.84
C GLU A 112 -1.27 -11.21 14.49
N THR A 113 -2.10 -10.17 14.52
CA THR A 113 -2.64 -9.53 13.32
C THR A 113 -2.24 -8.06 13.27
N PHE A 114 -1.93 -7.59 12.06
CA PHE A 114 -1.59 -6.22 11.71
C PHE A 114 -2.58 -5.64 10.70
N SER A 115 -2.53 -4.33 10.48
CA SER A 115 -3.53 -3.60 9.67
C SER A 115 -3.72 -4.17 8.26
N GLY A 116 -2.65 -4.40 7.49
CA GLY A 116 -2.81 -4.95 6.14
C GLY A 116 -3.11 -6.46 6.12
N SER A 117 -2.83 -7.19 7.21
CA SER A 117 -3.25 -8.60 7.37
C SER A 117 -4.74 -8.76 7.68
N ARG A 118 -5.41 -7.72 8.23
CA ARG A 118 -6.83 -7.74 8.58
C ARG A 118 -7.74 -7.68 7.35
N PHE A 119 -7.29 -7.04 6.27
CA PHE A 119 -8.06 -6.84 5.03
C PHE A 119 -7.45 -7.67 3.89
N GLY A 120 -7.29 -8.97 4.12
CA GLY A 120 -6.67 -9.90 3.18
C GLY A 120 -7.54 -10.18 1.94
N LYS A 121 -7.36 -9.40 0.88
CA LYS A 121 -7.74 -9.83 -0.48
C LYS A 121 -6.47 -10.05 -1.31
N GLY A 122 -5.84 -11.21 -1.15
CA GLY A 122 -4.86 -11.67 -2.14
C GLY A 122 -3.79 -12.59 -1.60
N VAL A 123 -2.95 -12.12 -0.66
CA VAL A 123 -1.61 -12.71 -0.50
C VAL A 123 -1.53 -13.75 0.65
N TYR A 124 -2.27 -13.57 1.75
CA TYR A 124 -2.06 -14.42 2.96
C TYR A 124 -2.74 -15.80 2.94
N LYS A 125 -3.62 -16.08 1.96
CA LYS A 125 -4.24 -17.41 1.85
C LYS A 125 -3.22 -18.50 1.49
N ALA A 126 -2.13 -18.14 0.81
CA ALA A 126 -1.08 -19.09 0.42
C ALA A 126 -0.30 -19.62 1.63
N PHE A 127 0.07 -18.75 2.57
CA PHE A 127 0.88 -19.14 3.75
C PHE A 127 0.08 -19.87 4.84
N ARG A 128 -1.24 -19.63 4.96
CA ARG A 128 -2.09 -20.39 5.90
C ARG A 128 -2.32 -21.83 5.46
N LYS A 129 -2.40 -22.10 4.15
CA LYS A 129 -2.63 -23.46 3.63
C LYS A 129 -1.41 -24.37 3.84
N SER A 130 -0.21 -23.85 3.62
CA SER A 130 1.03 -24.61 3.83
C SER A 130 1.27 -24.95 5.31
N ALA A 131 0.96 -24.04 6.24
CA ALA A 131 1.09 -24.30 7.67
C ALA A 131 0.06 -25.31 8.24
N GLN A 132 -1.14 -25.39 7.64
CA GLN A 132 -2.15 -26.39 8.02
C GLN A 132 -1.83 -27.78 7.48
N SER A 133 -1.26 -27.86 6.27
CA SER A 133 -0.91 -29.15 5.65
C SER A 133 0.23 -29.89 6.36
N LEU A 134 1.11 -29.19 7.09
CA LEU A 134 2.17 -29.84 7.89
C LEU A 134 1.66 -30.42 9.22
N LYS A 135 0.51 -29.97 9.73
CA LYS A 135 -0.05 -30.47 11.00
C LYS A 135 -0.89 -31.74 10.84
N SER A 136 -1.38 -32.05 9.64
CA SER A 136 -2.23 -33.22 9.38
C SER A 136 -1.46 -34.53 9.14
N SER A 137 -0.13 -34.52 9.14
CA SER A 137 0.69 -35.70 8.83
C SER A 137 1.42 -36.29 10.05
N GLY A 138 1.15 -35.79 11.27
CA GLY A 138 1.92 -36.13 12.47
C GLY A 138 1.21 -36.98 13.54
N GLU A 139 -0.07 -37.33 13.39
CA GLU A 139 -0.82 -38.10 14.40
C GLU A 139 -1.50 -39.33 13.79
N ALA A 140 -0.72 -40.39 13.59
CA ALA A 140 -1.24 -41.75 13.46
C ALA A 140 -0.11 -42.75 13.77
N GLN A 141 0.09 -43.06 15.06
CA GLN A 141 0.65 -44.32 15.55
C GLN A 141 0.55 -44.40 17.08
N LYS A 142 -0.59 -44.91 17.55
CA LYS A 142 -0.69 -45.84 18.69
C LYS A 142 -1.85 -46.77 18.40
#